data_AF-D8G5Y1-F1
#
_entry.id   AF-D8G5Y1-F1
#
_cell.length_a   1.000
_cell.length_b   1.000
_cell.length_c   1.000
_cell.angle_alpha   90.00
_cell.angle_beta   90.00
_cell.angle_gamma   90.00
#
_symmetry.space_group_name_H-M   'P 1'
#
loop_
_entity.id
_entity.type
_entity.pdbx_description
1 polymer ?
#
loop_
_entity_poly.entity_id
_entity_poly.type
_entity_poly.pdbx_seq_one_letter_code
_entity_poly.pdbx_strand_id
1 'polypeptide(L)' 'MTTNREEMEKLKLLMLEAETAGQLAALIIDFTHEEIMQVYRELVLEQQARIQAIWKTYWLNS' A
#
# COMPACT_ATOMS: atom_id res chain seq x y z
N MET A 1 2.13 -10.65 -22.60
CA MET A 1 1.50 -9.50 -21.92
C MET A 1 0.89 -10.01 -20.62
N THR A 2 1.68 -10.07 -19.54
CA THR A 2 1.27 -10.48 -18.18
C THR A 2 1.54 -9.38 -17.14
N THR A 3 2.08 -8.24 -17.59
CA THR A 3 2.70 -7.18 -16.80
C THR A 3 1.80 -6.64 -15.68
N ASN A 4 0.51 -6.43 -15.97
CA ASN A 4 -0.38 -5.76 -15.02
C ASN A 4 -0.69 -6.59 -13.76
N ARG A 5 -0.77 -7.93 -13.86
CA ARG A 5 -1.03 -8.78 -12.69
C ARG A 5 0.20 -8.89 -11.78
N GLU A 6 1.37 -9.08 -12.38
CA GLU A 6 2.64 -9.16 -11.66
C GLU A 6 2.96 -7.83 -10.95
N GLU A 7 2.63 -6.70 -11.57
CA GLU A 7 2.74 -5.37 -10.98
C GLU A 7 1.80 -5.18 -9.77
N MET A 8 0.55 -5.64 -9.85
CA MET A 8 -0.38 -5.58 -8.72
C MET A 8 0.02 -6.52 -7.56
N GLU A 9 0.55 -7.71 -7.86
CA GLU A 9 1.10 -8.61 -6.84
C GLU A 9 2.33 -8.00 -6.15
N LYS A 10 3.21 -7.34 -6.92
CA LYS A 10 4.34 -6.58 -6.37
C LYS A 10 3.87 -5.44 -5.48
N LEU A 11 2.89 -4.65 -5.92
CA LEU A 11 2.31 -3.58 -5.11
C LEU A 11 1.73 -4.12 -3.80
N LYS A 12 1.02 -5.25 -3.86
CA LYS A 12 0.50 -5.92 -2.67
C LYS A 12 1.60 -6.29 -1.68
N LEU A 13 2.69 -6.89 -2.15
CA LEU A 13 3.82 -7.24 -1.31
C LEU A 13 4.45 -5.99 -0.67
N LEU A 14 4.71 -4.94 -1.46
CA LEU A 14 5.27 -3.69 -0.95
C LEU A 14 4.39 -3.03 0.11
N MET A 15 3.06 -3.02 -0.08
CA MET A 15 2.11 -2.51 0.91
C MET A 15 2.11 -3.36 2.19
N LEU A 16 2.28 -4.68 2.07
CA LEU A 16 2.35 -5.60 3.20
C LEU A 16 3.71 -5.64 3.88
N GLU A 17 4.79 -5.20 3.24
CA GLU A 17 6.12 -5.10 3.83
C GLU A 17 6.39 -3.72 4.44
N ALA A 18 5.62 -2.70 4.05
CA ALA A 18 5.81 -1.36 4.59
C ALA A 18 5.55 -1.30 6.10
N GLU A 19 6.49 -0.73 6.83
CA GLU A 19 6.46 -0.53 8.29
C GLU A 19 6.18 0.92 8.66
N THR A 20 6.40 1.84 7.72
CA THR A 20 6.29 3.29 7.93
C THR A 20 5.42 3.95 6.86
N ALA A 21 4.81 5.07 7.22
CA ALA A 21 4.03 5.83 6.26
C ALA A 21 4.88 6.46 5.15
N GLY A 22 6.18 6.71 5.40
CA GLY A 22 7.11 7.16 4.37
C GLY A 22 7.29 6.12 3.27
N GLN A 23 7.43 4.83 3.64
CA GLN A 23 7.50 3.73 2.66
C GLN A 23 6.20 3.61 1.87
N LEU A 24 5.06 3.75 2.54
CA LEU A 24 3.76 3.71 1.90
C LEU A 24 3.51 4.91 0.96
N ALA A 25 3.96 6.11 1.32
CA ALA A 25 3.89 7.30 0.48
C ALA A 25 4.82 7.21 -0.73
N ALA A 26 5.98 6.56 -0.59
CA ALA A 26 6.92 6.35 -1.70
C ALA A 26 6.31 5.49 -2.83
N LEU A 27 5.32 4.64 -2.54
CA LEU A 27 4.62 3.85 -3.57
C LEU A 27 3.92 4.71 -4.61
N ILE A 28 3.57 5.96 -4.29
CA ILE A 28 2.91 6.90 -5.21
C ILE A 28 3.85 7.31 -6.36
N ILE A 29 5.17 7.10 -6.22
CA ILE A 29 6.15 7.35 -7.29
C ILE A 29 5.96 6.34 -8.43
N ASP A 30 5.70 5.08 -8.08
CA ASP A 30 5.68 3.95 -9.01
C ASP A 30 4.25 3.48 -9.35
N PHE A 31 3.27 3.83 -8.51
CA PHE A 31 1.88 3.38 -8.64
C PHE A 31 0.90 4.54 -8.46
N THR A 32 -0.17 4.52 -9.23
CA THR A 32 -1.26 5.47 -9.10
C THR A 32 -2.06 5.24 -7.83
N HIS A 33 -2.80 6.27 -7.41
CA HIS A 33 -3.73 6.15 -6.29
C HIS A 33 -4.79 5.06 -6.54
N GLU A 34 -5.25 4.90 -7.78
CA GLU A 34 -6.27 3.90 -8.13
C GLU A 34 -5.74 2.47 -7.97
N GLU A 35 -4.51 2.20 -8.40
CA GLU A 35 -3.85 0.89 -8.25
C GLU A 35 -3.63 0.56 -6.77
N ILE A 36 -3.16 1.53 -5.98
CA ILE A 36 -2.99 1.38 -4.53
C ILE A 36 -4.34 1.06 -3.88
N MET A 37 -5.40 1.78 -4.24
CA MET A 37 -6.73 1.55 -3.67
C MET A 37 -7.38 0.26 -4.16
N GLN A 38 -7.06 -0.21 -5.36
CA GLN A 38 -7.48 -1.53 -5.84
C GLN A 38 -6.87 -2.62 -4.97
N VAL A 39 -5.54 -2.63 -4.84
CA VAL A 39 -4.83 -3.62 -4.02
C VAL A 39 -5.28 -3.55 -2.56
N TYR A 40 -5.41 -2.35 -2.00
CA TYR A 40 -5.89 -2.16 -0.63
C TYR A 40 -7.25 -2.84 -0.38
N ARG A 41 -8.20 -2.70 -1.32
CA ARG A 41 -9.54 -3.28 -1.20
C ARG A 41 -9.56 -4.81 -1.27
N GLU A 42 -8.53 -5.41 -1.86
CA GLU A 42 -8.37 -6.87 -1.95
C GLU A 42 -7.69 -7.47 -0.70
N LEU A 43 -7.15 -6.64 0.19
CA LEU A 43 -6.54 -7.10 1.45
C LEU A 43 -7.61 -7.54 2.46
N VAL A 44 -7.26 -8.50 3.31
CA VAL A 44 -8.12 -8.88 4.44
C VAL A 44 -8.16 -7.76 5.49
N LEU A 45 -9.20 -7.74 6.32
CA LEU A 45 -9.45 -6.67 7.29
C LEU A 45 -8.26 -6.39 8.23
N GLU A 46 -7.55 -7.42 8.67
CA GLU A 46 -6.37 -7.28 9.53
C GLU A 46 -5.23 -6.53 8.83
N GLN A 47 -4.97 -6.84 7.56
CA GLN A 47 -3.96 -6.18 6.75
C GLN A 47 -4.34 -4.72 6.47
N GLN A 48 -5.61 -4.46 6.17
CA GLN A 48 -6.15 -3.11 6.02
C GLN A 48 -5.97 -2.29 7.31
N ALA A 49 -6.33 -2.85 8.47
CA ALA A 49 -6.19 -2.20 9.76
C ALA A 49 -4.73 -1.86 10.08
N ARG A 50 -3.79 -2.76 9.76
CA ARG A 50 -2.35 -2.52 9.95
C ARG A 50 -1.87 -1.34 9.09
N ILE A 51 -2.22 -1.34 7.81
CA ILE A 51 -1.86 -0.27 6.88
C ILE A 51 -2.45 1.07 7.32
N GLN A 52 -3.71 1.09 7.77
CA GLN A 52 -4.34 2.29 8.34
C GLN A 52 -3.63 2.80 9.60
N ALA A 53 -3.17 1.89 10.46
CA ALA A 53 -2.43 2.26 11.67
C ALA A 53 -1.10 2.95 11.31
N ILE A 54 -0.39 2.44 10.29
CA ILE A 54 0.84 3.05 9.78
C ILE A 54 0.56 4.45 9.21
N TRP A 55 -0.56 4.66 8.50
CA TRP A 55 -0.92 5.99 7.98
C TRP A 55 -1.31 6.99 9.08
N LYS A 56 -1.99 6.54 10.13
CA LYS A 56 -2.39 7.39 11.25
C LYS A 56 -1.19 7.93 12.03
N THR A 57 -0.14 7.14 12.19
CA THR A 57 1.07 7.59 12.90
C THR A 57 1.84 8.65 12.11
N TYR A 58 1.67 8.75 10.80
CA TYR A 58 2.23 9.83 9.98
C TYR A 58 1.63 11.19 10.36
N TRP A 59 0.30 11.30 10.31
CA TRP A 59 -0.40 12.58 10.55
C TRP A 59 -0.34 13.06 12.00
N LEU A 60 -0.01 12.19 12.95
CA LEU A 60 0.18 12.55 14.36
C LEU A 60 1.60 13.05 14.67
N ASN A 61 2.58 12.75 13.82
CA ASN A 61 4.00 13.07 14.03
C ASN A 61 4.59 13.98 12.93
N SER A 62 3.75 14.48 12.01
CA SER A 62 4.11 15.45 10.95
C SER A 62 3.62 16.84 11.33
#